data_AF-A0A8C6T2H1-F1
#
_entry.id   AF-A0A8C6T2H1-F1
#
_cell.length_a   1.000
_cell.length_b   1.000
_cell.length_c   1.000
_cell.angle_alpha   90.00
_cell.angle_beta   90.00
_cell.angle_gamma   90.00
#
_symmetry.space_group_name_H-M   'P 1'
#
loop_
_entity.id
_entity.type
_entity.pdbx_description
1 polymer ?
#
loop_
_entity_poly.entity_id
_entity_poly.type
_entity_poly.pdbx_seq_one_letter_code
_entity_poly.pdbx_strand_id
1 'polypeptide(L)' 'MPISNTHLRVPRGFGALLEGVTREILRDQPKDIPKYAAEYFKTLLKKREGDADPKASTHSLSDELSNEI' A
#
# COMPACT_ATOMS: atom_id res chain seq x y z
N MET A 1 -1.22 -8.26 -38.45
CA MET A 1 -1.82 -8.39 -37.10
C MET A 1 -0.69 -8.41 -36.08
N PRO A 2 -0.40 -7.35 -35.31
CA PRO A 2 0.60 -7.48 -34.27
C PRO A 2 -0.02 -8.23 -33.08
N ILE A 3 0.60 -9.35 -32.73
CA ILE A 3 0.33 -10.12 -31.51
C ILE A 3 1.07 -9.43 -30.36
N SER A 4 0.58 -8.28 -29.90
CA SER A 4 1.06 -7.72 -28.63
C SER A 4 0.39 -8.49 -27.50
N ASN A 5 1.18 -9.35 -26.85
CA ASN A 5 0.84 -10.22 -25.72
C ASN A 5 -0.19 -9.57 -24.77
N THR A 6 -1.43 -10.05 -24.82
CA THR A 6 -2.60 -9.48 -24.14
C THR A 6 -2.59 -9.61 -22.61
N HIS A 7 -1.55 -10.22 -22.05
CA HIS A 7 -1.40 -10.49 -20.62
C HIS A 7 -0.57 -9.46 -19.84
N LEU A 8 0.18 -8.58 -20.52
CA LEU A 8 1.00 -7.57 -19.85
C LEU A 8 0.23 -6.25 -19.75
N ARG A 9 -0.69 -6.15 -18.77
CA ARG A 9 -1.37 -4.89 -18.44
C ARG A 9 -0.71 -4.24 -17.22
N VAL A 10 -0.48 -2.93 -17.32
CA VAL A 10 0.00 -2.12 -16.20
C VAL A 10 -1.09 -2.10 -15.11
N PRO A 11 -0.74 -2.44 -13.85
CA PRO A 11 -1.70 -2.37 -12.75
C PRO A 11 -2.26 -0.96 -12.57
N ARG A 12 -3.54 -0.87 -12.21
CA ARG A 12 -4.17 0.41 -11.86
C ARG A 12 -3.42 1.03 -10.68
N GLY A 13 -3.20 2.35 -10.74
CA GLY A 13 -2.49 3.09 -9.69
C GLY A 13 -0.96 3.02 -9.76
N PHE A 14 -0.38 2.19 -10.64
CA PHE A 14 1.09 2.14 -10.80
C PHE A 14 1.69 3.48 -11.26
N GLY A 15 1.01 4.18 -12.20
CA GLY A 15 1.43 5.51 -12.63
C GLY A 15 1.43 6.53 -11.50
N ALA A 16 0.39 6.56 -10.66
CA ALA A 16 0.32 7.46 -9.52
C ALA A 16 1.40 7.16 -8.46
N LEU A 17 1.72 5.88 -8.27
CA LEU A 17 2.80 5.45 -7.38
C LEU A 17 4.17 5.98 -7.85
N LEU A 18 4.43 5.87 -9.16
CA LEU A 18 5.65 6.40 -9.77
C LEU A 18 5.69 7.93 -9.72
N GLU A 19 4.58 8.60 -10.03
CA GLU A 19 4.52 10.07 -9.94
C GLU A 19 4.84 10.57 -8.54
N GLY A 20 4.31 9.91 -7.50
CA GLY A 20 4.57 10.26 -6.11
C GLY A 20 6.05 10.19 -5.75
N VAL A 21 6.73 9.08 -6.07
CA VAL A 21 8.17 8.95 -5.78
C VAL A 21 9.00 9.91 -6.63
N THR A 22 8.65 10.12 -7.90
CA THR A 22 9.38 11.05 -8.78
C THR A 22 9.26 12.49 -8.30
N ARG A 23 8.09 12.91 -7.81
CA ARG A 23 7.90 14.26 -7.25
C ARG A 23 8.80 14.52 -6.06
N GLU A 24 8.90 13.56 -5.13
CA GLU A 24 9.75 13.69 -3.95
C GLU A 24 11.25 13.65 -4.29
N ILE A 25 11.66 12.82 -5.26
CA ILE A 25 13.04 12.83 -5.78
C ILE A 25 13.40 14.19 -6.37
N LEU A 26 12.51 14.79 -7.16
CA LEU A 26 12.76 16.12 -7.76
C LEU A 26 12.83 17.22 -6.70
N ARG A 27 12.14 17.05 -5.56
CA ARG A 27 12.14 18.01 -4.45
C ARG A 27 13.43 17.94 -3.65
N ASP A 28 13.82 16.74 -3.25
CA ASP A 28 14.92 16.53 -2.30
C ASP A 28 16.28 16.32 -2.98
N GLN A 29 16.30 16.13 -4.31
CA GLN A 29 17.50 15.92 -5.14
C GLN A 29 18.53 14.95 -4.51
N PRO A 30 18.11 13.72 -4.14
CA PRO A 30 18.98 12.78 -3.47
C PRO A 30 20.09 12.27 -4.41
N LYS A 31 21.29 12.04 -3.87
CA LYS A 31 22.41 11.46 -4.61
C LYS A 31 22.20 9.97 -4.95
N ASP A 32 21.46 9.25 -4.11
CA ASP A 32 21.17 7.82 -4.26
C ASP A 32 19.66 7.60 -4.43
N ILE A 33 19.24 7.58 -5.70
CA ILE A 33 17.83 7.44 -6.08
C ILE A 33 17.26 6.06 -5.68
N PRO A 34 17.92 4.92 -5.94
CA PRO A 34 17.41 3.61 -5.52
C PRO A 34 17.18 3.50 -4.01
N LYS A 35 18.11 4.00 -3.19
CA LYS A 35 17.96 3.99 -1.74
C LYS A 35 16.79 4.87 -1.30
N TYR A 36 16.69 6.08 -1.84
CA TYR A 36 15.60 7.01 -1.54
C TYR A 36 14.23 6.40 -1.88
N ALA A 37 14.09 5.80 -3.06
CA ALA A 37 12.85 5.14 -3.47
C ALA A 37 12.46 3.99 -2.53
N ALA A 38 13.44 3.17 -2.11
CA ALA A 38 13.20 2.08 -1.17
C ALA A 38 12.69 2.60 0.19
N GLU A 39 13.28 3.69 0.70
CA GLU A 39 12.84 4.34 1.93
C GLU A 39 11.44 4.96 1.76
N TYR A 40 11.19 5.67 0.67
CA TYR A 40 9.88 6.23 0.34
C TYR A 40 8.77 5.17 0.35
N PHE A 41 8.95 4.05 -0.36
CA PHE A 41 7.95 2.98 -0.38
C PHE A 41 7.78 2.28 0.97
N LYS A 42 8.84 2.12 1.77
CA LYS A 42 8.73 1.64 3.15
C LYS A 42 7.87 2.56 4.01
N THR A 43 7.99 3.88 3.86
CA THR A 43 7.13 4.82 4.60
C THR A 43 5.67 4.74 4.15
N LEU A 44 5.40 4.55 2.85
CA LEU A 44 4.04 4.37 2.35
C LEU A 44 3.40 3.08 2.85
N LEU A 45 4.16 1.98 2.94
CA LEU A 45 3.69 0.72 3.52
C LEU A 45 3.36 0.90 5.01
N LYS A 46 4.26 1.50 5.79
CA LYS A 46 4.01 1.80 7.20
C LYS A 46 2.80 2.69 7.42
N LYS A 47 2.57 3.68 6.54
CA LYS A 47 1.37 4.52 6.58
C LYS A 47 0.12 3.67 6.33
N ARG A 48 0.13 2.79 5.32
CA ARG A 48 -0.98 1.88 5.05
C ARG A 48 -1.27 0.94 6.23
N GLU A 49 -0.22 0.43 6.88
CA GLU A 49 -0.33 -0.50 8.00
C GLU A 49 -0.68 0.21 9.32
N GLY A 50 -0.23 1.44 9.52
CA GLY A 50 -0.52 2.25 10.70
C GLY A 50 -1.84 3.01 10.66
N ASP A 51 -2.39 3.25 9.46
CA ASP A 51 -3.73 3.80 9.22
C ASP A 51 -4.78 2.67 9.06
N ALA A 52 -4.35 1.41 9.20
CA ALA A 52 -5.24 0.27 9.39
C ALA A 52 -5.76 0.27 10.83
N ASP A 53 -6.64 1.21 11.14
CA ASP A 53 -7.38 1.18 12.40
C ASP A 53 -8.19 -0.14 12.51
N PRO A 54 -8.14 -0.83 13.67
CA PRO A 54 -8.66 -2.18 13.85
C PRO A 54 -10.16 -2.14 14.18
N LYS A 55 -11.03 -1.97 13.18
CA LYS A 55 -12.47 -2.24 13.37
C LYS A 55 -13.08 -2.93 12.16
N ALA A 56 -13.20 -4.25 12.24
CA ALA A 56 -14.42 -4.99 11.86
C ALA A 56 -14.31 -6.54 12.00
N SER A 57 -13.35 -7.11 12.74
CA SER A 57 -13.55 -8.44 13.35
C SER A 57 -14.31 -8.30 14.68
N THR A 58 -15.50 -7.71 14.63
CA THR A 58 -16.52 -7.94 15.66
C THR A 58 -17.28 -9.20 15.25
N HIS A 59 -16.70 -10.37 15.51
CA HIS A 59 -17.52 -11.53 15.81
C HIS A 59 -17.61 -11.59 17.33
N SER A 60 -18.81 -11.29 17.79
CA SER A 60 -19.30 -11.19 19.15
C SER A 60 -18.78 -12.29 20.07
N LEU A 61 -17.92 -11.93 21.03
CA LEU A 61 -17.66 -12.67 22.27
C LEU A 61 -18.86 -12.50 23.25
N SER A 62 -20.09 -12.61 22.77
CA SER A 62 -21.30 -12.47 23.61
C SER A 62 -22.10 -13.76 23.77
N ASP A 63 -21.65 -14.89 23.20
CA ASP A 63 -22.39 -16.16 23.30
C ASP A 63 -22.03 -17.02 24.53
N GLU A 64 -20.99 -16.68 25.30
CA GLU A 64 -20.60 -17.49 26.49
C GLU A 64 -21.23 -17.03 27.82
N LEU A 65 -22.04 -15.97 27.84
CA LEU A 65 -22.64 -15.45 29.08
C LEU A 65 -24.12 -15.85 29.26
N SER A 66 -24.67 -16.69 28.40
CA SER A 66 -26.09 -17.10 28.46
C SER A 66 -26.34 -18.47 29.11
N ASN A 67 -25.31 -19.14 29.65
CA ASN A 67 -25.50 -20.47 30.24
C ASN A 67 -25.02 -20.56 31.69
N GLU A 68 -25.45 -19.64 32.54
CA GLU A 68 -25.55 -19.89 33.98
C GLU A 68 -26.48 -18.89 34.69
N ILE A 69 -27.81 -19.01 34.46
CA ILE A 69 -28.88 -18.70 35.44
C ILE A 69 -30.01 -19.71 35.25
#